data_AF-A0A1Q3TD90-F1
#
_entry.id   AF-A0A1Q3TD90-F1
#
_cell.length_a   1.000
_cell.length_b   1.000
_cell.length_c   1.000
_cell.angle_alpha   90.00
_cell.angle_beta   90.00
_cell.angle_gamma   90.00
#
_symmetry.space_group_name_H-M   'P 1'
#
loop_
_entity.id
_entity.type
_entity.pdbx_description
1 polymer ?
#
loop_
_entity_poly.entity_id
_entity_poly.type
_entity_poly.pdbx_seq_one_letter_code
_entity_poly.pdbx_strand_id
1 'polypeptide(L)'
;MKKSATKVNLTRRVTVRFKPEEYHKIERLFKTTTKRKISEYIRSVLLEKPVTVYTRDQSMDEGMMVLRQLKKELSAIGNNYNQAVKKLHILDQFPELKWWVQHTENQRQLVLQKTEEINRSIHQLFDQWLRE
;
A
#
# COMPACT_ATOMS: atom_id res chain seq x y z
N MET A 1 -1.92 20.43 -28.49
CA MET A 1 -3.06 20.06 -29.37
C MET A 1 -3.43 18.60 -29.13
N LYS A 2 -4.60 18.32 -28.53
CA LYS A 2 -5.09 16.94 -28.32
C LYS A 2 -5.60 16.41 -29.67
N LYS A 3 -4.92 15.43 -30.27
CA LYS A 3 -5.45 14.70 -31.44
C LYS A 3 -6.73 13.98 -31.01
N SER A 4 -7.89 14.44 -31.47
CA SER A 4 -9.15 13.73 -31.31
C SER A 4 -9.06 12.41 -32.08
N ALA A 5 -9.17 11.29 -31.38
CA ALA A 5 -9.21 9.99 -32.01
C ALA A 5 -10.43 9.92 -32.95
N THR A 6 -10.18 9.69 -34.23
CA THR A 6 -11.18 9.49 -35.28
C THR A 6 -12.22 8.46 -34.82
N LYS A 7 -13.51 8.83 -34.80
CA LYS A 7 -14.60 7.90 -34.50
C LYS A 7 -14.63 6.79 -35.56
N VAL A 8 -14.05 5.63 -35.24
CA VAL A 8 -14.15 4.44 -36.08
C VAL A 8 -15.55 3.84 -35.85
N ASN A 9 -16.42 3.96 -36.85
CA ASN A 9 -17.75 3.38 -36.80
C ASN A 9 -17.65 1.85 -36.90
N LEU A 10 -18.36 1.15 -36.00
CA LEU A 10 -18.46 -0.30 -36.01
C LEU A 10 -19.58 -0.72 -36.96
N THR A 11 -19.22 -1.31 -38.09
CA THR A 11 -20.15 -1.59 -39.21
C THR A 11 -20.70 -3.02 -39.21
N ARG A 12 -20.08 -3.96 -38.49
CA ARG A 12 -20.50 -5.38 -38.44
C ARG A 12 -20.82 -5.80 -37.00
N ARG A 13 -21.95 -6.50 -36.81
CA ARG A 13 -22.41 -7.02 -35.52
C ARG A 13 -22.36 -8.55 -35.51
N VAL A 14 -21.76 -9.11 -34.47
CA VAL A 14 -21.75 -10.56 -34.20
C VAL A 14 -22.61 -10.80 -32.96
N THR A 15 -23.57 -11.73 -33.05
CA THR A 15 -24.42 -12.13 -31.92
C THR A 15 -24.05 -13.54 -31.50
N VAL A 16 -23.61 -13.70 -30.26
CA VAL A 16 -23.25 -15.01 -29.68
C VAL A 16 -24.21 -15.30 -28.53
N ARG A 17 -24.69 -16.54 -28.44
CA ARG A 17 -25.52 -17.01 -27.32
C ARG A 17 -24.63 -17.71 -26.31
N PHE A 18 -24.83 -17.40 -25.04
CA PHE A 18 -24.12 -18.01 -23.92
C PHE A 18 -25.14 -18.69 -23.00
N LYS A 19 -24.71 -19.75 -22.33
CA LYS A 19 -25.43 -20.27 -21.16
C LYS A 19 -25.36 -19.22 -20.04
N PRO A 20 -26.33 -19.22 -19.09
CA PRO A 20 -26.31 -18.29 -17.97
C PRO A 20 -24.99 -18.31 -17.18
N GLU A 21 -24.44 -19.49 -16.92
CA GLU A 21 -23.17 -19.68 -16.19
C GLU A 21 -21.97 -19.06 -16.92
N GLU A 22 -21.92 -19.25 -18.24
CA GLU A 22 -20.87 -18.69 -19.11
C GLU A 22 -20.95 -17.16 -19.11
N TYR A 23 -22.16 -16.61 -19.16
CA TYR A 23 -22.38 -15.16 -19.10
C TYR A 23 -21.96 -14.56 -17.75
N HIS A 24 -22.28 -15.23 -16.64
CA HIS A 24 -21.84 -14.79 -15.31
C HIS A 24 -20.32 -14.79 -15.16
N LYS A 25 -19.62 -15.75 -15.77
CA LYS A 25 -18.15 -15.77 -15.79
C LYS A 25 -17.59 -14.54 -16.52
N ILE A 26 -18.16 -14.20 -17.68
CA ILE A 26 -17.78 -13.00 -18.44
C ILE A 26 -18.06 -11.73 -17.64
N GLU A 27 -19.20 -11.67 -16.95
CA GLU A 27 -19.58 -10.52 -16.12
C GLU A 27 -18.63 -10.32 -14.93
N ARG A 28 -18.24 -11.41 -14.25
CA ARG A 28 -17.25 -11.37 -13.16
C ARG A 28 -15.91 -10.84 -13.66
N LEU A 29 -15.41 -11.39 -14.77
CA LEU A 29 -14.15 -10.94 -15.35
C LEU A 29 -14.24 -9.51 -15.92
N PHE A 30 -15.41 -9.07 -16.38
CA PHE A 30 -15.61 -7.69 -16.80
C PHE A 30 -15.47 -6.72 -15.63
N LYS A 31 -16.05 -7.04 -14.47
CA LYS A 31 -16.01 -6.21 -13.25
C LYS A 31 -14.60 -5.98 -12.72
N THR A 32 -13.65 -6.86 -13.02
CA THR A 32 -12.24 -6.71 -12.62
C THR A 32 -11.41 -5.87 -13.60
N THR A 33 -12.01 -5.29 -14.65
CA THR A 33 -11.27 -4.57 -15.70
C THR A 33 -11.56 -3.09 -15.74
N THR A 34 -10.68 -2.33 -16.40
CA THR A 34 -10.82 -0.88 -16.64
C THR A 34 -11.89 -0.51 -17.69
N LYS A 35 -12.55 -1.48 -18.32
CA LYS A 35 -13.46 -1.23 -19.45
C LYS A 35 -14.83 -0.75 -18.95
N ARG A 36 -15.42 0.23 -19.64
CA ARG A 36 -16.72 0.83 -19.24
C ARG A 36 -17.93 0.06 -19.72
N LYS A 37 -17.76 -0.78 -20.76
CA LYS A 37 -18.84 -1.56 -21.39
C LYS A 37 -18.42 -3.00 -21.57
N ILE A 38 -19.34 -3.93 -21.32
CA ILE A 38 -19.09 -5.37 -21.51
C ILE A 38 -18.71 -5.71 -22.96
N SER A 39 -19.29 -4.99 -23.93
CA SER A 39 -18.96 -5.15 -25.35
C SER A 39 -17.52 -4.73 -25.69
N GLU A 40 -16.99 -3.71 -25.01
CA GLU A 40 -15.59 -3.29 -25.18
C GLU A 40 -14.62 -4.29 -24.55
N TYR A 41 -15.00 -4.89 -23.42
CA TYR A 41 -14.26 -5.96 -22.77
C TYR A 41 -14.22 -7.22 -23.63
N ILE A 42 -15.37 -7.74 -24.06
CA ILE A 42 -15.48 -8.91 -24.94
C ILE A 42 -14.66 -8.71 -26.21
N ARG A 43 -14.76 -7.54 -26.83
CA ARG A 43 -13.98 -7.21 -28.02
C ARG A 43 -12.47 -7.15 -27.75
N SER A 44 -12.06 -6.64 -26.59
CA SER A 44 -10.65 -6.58 -26.22
C SER A 44 -10.07 -7.98 -26.01
N VAL A 45 -10.81 -8.86 -25.32
CA VAL A 45 -10.44 -10.27 -25.13
C VAL A 45 -10.39 -11.02 -26.47
N LEU A 46 -11.41 -10.86 -27.33
CA LEU A 46 -11.49 -11.52 -28.63
C LEU A 46 -10.38 -11.10 -29.61
N LEU A 47 -9.88 -9.87 -29.47
CA LEU A 47 -8.83 -9.31 -30.34
C LEU A 47 -7.46 -9.29 -29.66
N GLU A 48 -7.28 -10.07 -28.58
CA GLU A 48 -6.04 -10.19 -27.80
C GLU A 48 -5.43 -8.83 -27.39
N LYS A 49 -6.28 -7.81 -27.23
CA LYS A 49 -5.83 -6.50 -26.78
C LYS A 49 -5.54 -6.58 -25.29
N PRO A 50 -4.48 -5.91 -24.81
CA PRO A 50 -4.16 -5.92 -23.39
C PRO A 50 -5.36 -5.40 -22.59
N VAL A 51 -5.89 -6.28 -21.73
CA VAL A 51 -6.93 -5.94 -20.77
C VAL A 51 -6.23 -5.75 -19.44
N THR A 52 -6.14 -4.50 -18.98
CA THR A 52 -5.68 -4.19 -17.63
C THR A 52 -6.73 -4.68 -16.63
N VAL A 53 -6.41 -5.77 -15.95
CA VAL A 53 -7.18 -6.31 -14.83
C VAL A 53 -6.65 -5.68 -13.56
N TYR A 54 -7.54 -5.15 -12.71
CA TYR A 54 -7.18 -4.74 -11.36
C TYR A 54 -7.07 -6.00 -10.50
N THR A 55 -5.86 -6.56 -10.41
CA THR A 55 -5.52 -7.50 -9.34
C THR A 55 -5.24 -6.68 -8.09
N ARG A 56 -6.30 -6.36 -7.33
CA ARG A 56 -6.14 -5.86 -5.97
C ARG A 56 -5.91 -7.07 -5.06
N ASP A 57 -4.66 -7.30 -4.71
CA ASP A 57 -4.30 -8.38 -3.80
C ASP A 57 -4.70 -7.99 -2.37
N GLN A 58 -5.79 -8.58 -1.90
CA GLN A 58 -6.34 -8.32 -0.57
C GLN A 58 -5.33 -8.67 0.53
N SER A 59 -4.45 -9.64 0.32
CA SER A 59 -3.40 -10.00 1.29
C SER A 59 -2.34 -8.90 1.41
N MET A 60 -2.04 -8.18 0.32
CA MET A 60 -1.15 -7.01 0.36
C MET A 60 -1.79 -5.83 1.11
N ASP A 61 -3.09 -5.60 0.90
CA ASP A 61 -3.84 -4.55 1.61
C ASP A 61 -3.85 -4.79 3.13
N GLU A 62 -4.09 -6.03 3.56
CA GLU A 62 -4.08 -6.43 4.96
C GLU A 62 -2.68 -6.28 5.58
N GLY A 63 -1.64 -6.71 4.88
CA GLY A 63 -0.25 -6.49 5.29
C GLY A 63 0.06 -5.02 5.51
N MET A 64 -0.49 -4.15 4.66
CA MET A 64 -0.23 -2.72 4.76
C MET A 64 -0.98 -2.02 5.89
N MET A 65 -2.15 -2.52 6.27
CA MET A 65 -2.81 -2.08 7.50
C MET A 65 -1.96 -2.40 8.73
N VAL A 66 -1.41 -3.63 8.79
CA VAL A 66 -0.54 -4.06 9.89
C VAL A 66 0.71 -3.18 9.97
N LEU A 67 1.38 -2.92 8.85
CA LEU A 67 2.55 -2.03 8.81
C LEU A 67 2.22 -0.61 9.25
N ARG A 68 1.05 -0.08 8.89
CA ARG A 68 0.61 1.25 9.31
C ARG A 68 0.38 1.32 10.82
N GLN A 69 -0.22 0.28 11.40
CA GLN A 69 -0.43 0.19 12.84
C GLN A 69 0.91 0.09 13.59
N LEU A 70 1.81 -0.75 13.11
CA LEU A 70 3.13 -0.96 13.70
C LEU A 70 3.98 0.32 13.69
N LYS A 71 3.92 1.10 12.59
CA LYS A 71 4.51 2.44 12.52
C LYS A 71 3.99 3.38 13.60
N LYS A 72 2.66 3.38 13.82
CA LYS A 72 2.02 4.26 14.80
C LYS A 72 2.46 3.91 16.22
N GLU A 73 2.48 2.61 16.55
CA GLU A 73 2.94 2.11 17.85
C GLU A 73 4.40 2.45 18.09
N LEU A 74 5.26 2.23 17.09
CA LEU A 74 6.68 2.53 17.18
C LEU A 74 6.95 4.02 17.41
N SER A 75 6.21 4.90 16.73
CA SER A 75 6.28 6.35 16.94
C SER A 75 5.84 6.75 18.36
N ALA A 76 4.79 6.11 18.88
CA ALA A 76 4.34 6.34 20.26
C ALA A 76 5.40 5.90 21.29
N ILE A 77 6.04 4.74 21.08
CA ILE A 77 7.16 4.26 21.92
C ILE A 77 8.30 5.26 21.89
N GLY A 78 8.73 5.73 20.72
CA GLY A 78 9.79 6.73 20.57
C GLY A 78 9.47 8.05 21.29
N ASN A 79 8.22 8.51 21.21
CA ASN A 79 7.77 9.72 21.89
C ASN A 79 7.78 9.56 23.42
N ASN A 80 7.22 8.45 23.93
CA ASN A 80 7.21 8.16 25.37
C ASN A 80 8.63 8.04 25.92
N TYR A 81 9.51 7.41 25.15
CA TYR A 81 10.91 7.29 25.47
C TYR A 81 11.61 8.66 25.54
N ASN A 82 11.42 9.52 24.54
CA ASN A 82 11.94 10.89 24.54
C ASN A 82 11.44 11.71 25.74
N GLN A 83 10.19 11.51 26.16
CA GLN A 83 9.65 12.17 27.35
C GLN A 83 10.31 11.66 28.65
N ALA A 84 10.52 10.35 28.77
CA ALA A 84 11.22 9.77 29.91
C ALA A 84 12.64 10.33 30.03
N VAL A 85 13.38 10.38 28.92
CA VAL A 85 14.74 10.96 28.87
C VAL A 85 14.74 12.43 29.29
N LYS A 86 13.81 13.25 28.77
CA LYS A 86 13.71 14.66 29.17
C LYS A 86 13.45 14.83 30.67
N LYS A 87 12.55 14.03 31.25
CA LYS A 87 12.28 14.06 32.70
C LYS A 87 13.51 13.68 33.52
N LEU A 88 14.27 12.71 33.03
CA LEU A 88 15.48 12.23 33.69
C LEU A 88 16.60 13.27 33.69
N HIS A 89 16.74 14.06 32.61
CA HIS A 89 17.65 15.20 32.57
C HIS A 89 17.27 16.35 33.52
N ILE A 90 15.99 16.47 33.89
CA ILE A 90 15.49 17.50 34.82
C ILE A 90 15.67 17.06 36.29
N LEU A 91 15.70 15.76 36.56
CA LEU A 91 15.97 15.16 37.86
C LEU A 91 17.48 15.20 38.19
N ASP A 92 17.99 16.41 38.44
CA ASP A 92 19.41 16.64 38.79
C ASP A 92 19.74 16.26 40.26
N GLN A 93 18.78 15.71 40.99
CA GLN A 93 18.86 15.47 42.44
C GLN A 93 19.42 14.10 42.84
N PHE A 94 19.58 13.14 41.91
CA PHE A 94 20.04 11.77 42.21
C PHE A 94 21.24 11.35 41.33
N PRO A 95 22.48 11.38 41.87
CA PRO A 95 23.70 11.03 41.15
C PRO A 95 23.71 9.61 40.56
N GLU A 96 23.11 8.61 41.23
CA GLU A 96 23.06 7.24 40.71
C GLU A 96 22.19 7.10 39.45
N LEU A 97 21.09 7.87 39.34
CA LEU A 97 20.24 7.86 38.14
C LEU A 97 21.00 8.42 36.92
N LYS A 98 21.80 9.46 37.14
CA LYS A 98 22.58 10.13 36.09
C LYS A 98 23.64 9.18 35.50
N TRP A 99 24.30 8.40 36.35
CA TRP A 99 25.23 7.35 35.93
C TRP A 99 24.54 6.26 35.11
N TRP A 100 23.37 5.80 35.57
CA TRP A 100 22.60 4.75 34.87
C TRP A 100 22.15 5.19 33.48
N VAL A 101 21.73 6.44 33.31
CA VAL A 101 21.39 7.03 32.01
C VAL A 101 22.60 7.18 31.10
N GLN A 102 23.73 7.65 31.62
CA GLN A 102 24.95 7.73 30.83
C GLN A 102 25.43 6.34 30.36
N HIS A 103 25.27 5.30 31.17
CA HIS A 103 25.65 3.94 30.80
C HIS A 103 24.70 3.29 29.79
N THR A 104 23.42 3.69 29.77
CA THR A 104 22.41 3.15 28.84
C THR A 104 22.27 3.96 27.55
N GLU A 105 23.00 5.06 27.41
CA GLU A 105 22.98 5.96 26.24
C GLU A 105 23.29 5.26 24.91
N ASN A 106 24.21 4.28 24.90
CA ASN A 106 24.51 3.53 23.67
C ASN A 106 23.36 2.60 23.26
N GLN A 107 22.69 1.97 24.23
CA GLN A 107 21.49 1.15 23.98
C GLN A 107 20.33 2.02 23.50
N ARG A 108 20.23 3.23 24.05
CA ARG A 108 19.27 4.26 23.63
C ARG A 108 19.44 4.63 22.15
N GLN A 109 20.66 4.98 21.75
CA GLN A 109 20.95 5.36 20.36
C GLN A 109 20.64 4.21 19.40
N LEU A 110 20.96 2.97 19.80
CA LEU A 110 20.68 1.79 18.99
C LEU A 110 19.17 1.57 18.79
N VAL A 111 18.35 1.70 19.84
CA VAL A 111 16.89 1.56 19.74
C VAL A 111 16.28 2.65 18.84
N LEU A 112 16.77 3.88 18.93
CA LEU A 112 16.32 4.98 18.08
C LEU A 112 16.71 4.75 16.61
N GLN A 113 17.95 4.35 16.35
CA GLN A 113 18.41 4.01 15.01
C GLN A 113 17.60 2.86 14.40
N LYS A 114 17.34 1.79 15.16
CA LYS A 114 16.52 0.67 14.68
C LYS A 114 15.07 1.08 14.42
N THR A 115 14.53 1.98 15.24
CA THR A 115 13.21 2.56 15.02
C THR A 115 13.16 3.36 13.70
N GLU A 116 14.18 4.15 13.40
CA GLU A 116 14.28 4.90 12.15
C GLU A 116 14.49 3.99 10.92
N GLU A 117 15.29 2.93 11.05
CA GLU A 117 15.45 1.91 10.00
C GLU A 117 14.14 1.21 9.66
N ILE A 118 13.37 0.82 10.68
CA ILE A 118 12.05 0.20 10.50
C ILE A 118 11.10 1.20 9.83
N ASN A 119 11.07 2.45 10.27
CA ASN A 119 10.25 3.49 9.64
C ASN A 119 10.62 3.71 8.16
N ARG A 120 11.92 3.76 7.83
CA ARG A 120 12.38 3.89 6.44
C ARG A 120 11.96 2.70 5.59
N SER A 121 12.11 1.48 6.11
CA SER A 121 11.71 0.25 5.42
C SER A 121 10.20 0.22 5.14
N ILE A 122 9.39 0.63 6.12
CA ILE A 122 7.94 0.78 5.95
C ILE A 122 7.63 1.80 4.85
N HIS A 123 8.30 2.96 4.85
CA HIS A 123 8.12 3.96 3.80
C HIS A 123 8.47 3.47 2.40
N GLN A 124 9.57 2.71 2.25
CA GLN A 124 9.94 2.10 0.97
C GLN A 124 8.88 1.11 0.47
N LEU A 125 8.31 0.30 1.37
CA LEU A 125 7.22 -0.60 1.03
C LEU A 125 5.96 0.17 0.59
N PHE A 126 5.64 1.30 1.24
CA PHE A 126 4.55 2.19 0.80
C PHE A 126 4.80 2.79 -0.58
N ASP A 127 6.01 3.26 -0.86
CA ASP A 127 6.37 3.89 -2.13
C ASP A 127 6.44 2.89 -3.29
N GLN A 128 6.79 1.63 -3.00
CA GLN A 128 6.71 0.54 -3.97
C GLN A 128 5.25 0.19 -4.27
N TRP A 129 4.40 0.13 -3.23
CA TRP A 129 2.97 -0.15 -3.39
C TRP A 129 2.23 0.92 -4.21
N LEU A 130 2.52 2.21 -4.00
CA LEU A 130 1.89 3.31 -4.76
C LEU A 130 2.29 3.34 -6.25
N ARG A 131 3.33 2.59 -6.65
CA ARG A 131 3.83 2.51 -8.02
C ARG A 131 3.28 1.32 -8.82
N GLU A 132 2.62 0.37 -8.16
CA GLU A 132 1.86 -0.73 -8.79
C GLU A 132 0.38 -0.35 -8.98
#